data_AF-A0A4Q0ST35-F1
#
_entry.id   AF-A0A4Q0ST35-F1
#
_cell.length_a   1.000
_cell.length_b   1.000
_cell.length_c   1.000
_cell.angle_alpha   90.00
_cell.angle_beta   90.00
_cell.angle_gamma   90.00
#
_symmetry.space_group_name_H-M   'P 1'
#
loop_
_entity.id
_entity.type
_entity.pdbx_description
1 polymer ?
#
loop_
_entity_poly.entity_id
_entity_poly.type
_entity_poly.pdbx_seq_one_letter_code
_entity_poly.pdbx_strand_id
1 'polypeptide(L)'
;MPKNQYTYIVFDTPPNLEHAASLVAVQQADVIIIVTGQTVVDFWEVSEAVEFAEKTNPRAAVRVLINRVKSGTILARSVDDSVAALKIKALKTQIPDRQVFAHFVGGGGWNVLDRSAQALAGQLALEIVSLPQTSLVQGSKERARA
;
A
#
# COMPACT_ATOMS: atom_id res chain seq x y z
N MET A 1 5.16 -20.18 -8.31
CA MET A 1 4.05 -19.96 -7.35
C MET A 1 2.81 -20.65 -7.90
N PRO A 2 2.22 -21.65 -7.22
CA PRO A 2 0.98 -22.27 -7.68
C PRO A 2 -0.17 -21.25 -7.55
N LYS A 3 -0.54 -20.62 -8.68
CA LYS A 3 -1.51 -19.53 -8.75
C LYS A 3 -2.96 -19.92 -8.41
N ASN A 4 -3.24 -21.19 -8.12
CA ASN A 4 -4.61 -21.74 -8.03
C ASN A 4 -5.07 -22.19 -6.63
N GLN A 5 -4.32 -21.92 -5.56
CA GLN A 5 -4.74 -22.26 -4.18
C GLN A 5 -5.16 -21.07 -3.32
N TYR A 6 -4.79 -19.85 -3.71
CA TYR A 6 -5.03 -18.64 -2.92
C TYR A 6 -5.65 -17.55 -3.77
N THR A 7 -6.63 -16.84 -3.22
CA THR A 7 -7.26 -15.68 -3.88
C THR A 7 -6.36 -14.45 -3.82
N TYR A 8 -5.59 -14.29 -2.76
CA TYR A 8 -4.67 -13.17 -2.54
C TYR A 8 -3.30 -13.70 -2.12
N ILE A 9 -2.24 -13.09 -2.65
CA ILE A 9 -0.85 -13.37 -2.28
C ILE A 9 -0.24 -12.05 -1.83
N VAL A 10 0.28 -12.01 -0.61
CA VAL A 10 0.96 -10.82 -0.05
C VAL A 10 2.46 -11.08 -0.04
N PHE A 11 3.21 -10.16 -0.64
CA PHE A 11 4.66 -10.14 -0.55
C PHE A 11 5.08 -9.13 0.50
N ASP A 12 5.75 -9.59 1.56
CA ASP A 12 6.49 -8.72 2.47
C ASP A 12 7.93 -8.64 1.97
N THR A 13 8.34 -7.45 1.54
CA THR A 13 9.62 -7.25 0.86
C THR A 13 10.60 -6.52 1.78
N PRO A 14 11.91 -6.83 1.71
CA PRO A 14 12.92 -5.98 2.31
C PRO A 14 12.78 -4.52 1.85
N PRO A 15 13.23 -3.54 2.66
CA PRO A 15 13.11 -2.12 2.32
C PRO A 15 13.96 -1.69 1.12
N ASN A 16 14.91 -2.53 0.68
CA ASN A 16 15.76 -2.25 -0.47
C ASN A 16 15.07 -2.67 -1.78
N LEU A 17 14.85 -1.70 -2.68
CA LEU A 17 14.25 -1.90 -4.00
C LEU A 17 15.13 -2.71 -4.96
N GLU A 18 16.44 -2.70 -4.79
CA GLU A 18 17.39 -3.47 -5.60
C GLU A 18 17.47 -4.95 -5.17
N HIS A 19 16.90 -5.29 -4.01
CA HIS A 19 16.89 -6.67 -3.55
C HIS A 19 16.07 -7.55 -4.50
N ALA A 20 16.63 -8.69 -4.91
CA ALA A 20 16.01 -9.57 -5.91
C ALA A 20 14.56 -9.99 -5.54
N ALA A 21 14.27 -10.21 -4.25
CA ALA A 21 12.92 -10.51 -3.80
C ALA A 21 11.94 -9.34 -4.01
N SER A 22 12.36 -8.10 -3.77
CA SER A 22 11.55 -6.89 -3.98
C SER A 22 11.26 -6.68 -5.46
N LEU A 23 12.27 -6.86 -6.32
CA LEU A 23 12.13 -6.80 -7.77
C LEU A 23 11.10 -7.82 -8.29
N VAL A 24 11.22 -9.08 -7.86
CA VAL A 24 10.28 -10.14 -8.27
C VAL A 24 8.87 -9.84 -7.78
N ALA A 25 8.70 -9.37 -6.55
CA ALA A 25 7.39 -9.01 -6.01
C ALA A 25 6.74 -7.87 -6.82
N VAL A 26 7.47 -6.78 -7.06
CA VAL A 26 6.99 -5.62 -7.84
C VAL A 26 6.60 -6.04 -9.27
N GLN A 27 7.40 -6.88 -9.93
CA GLN A 27 7.11 -7.36 -11.29
C GLN A 27 5.87 -8.25 -11.39
N GLN A 28 5.53 -8.99 -10.33
CA GLN A 28 4.44 -9.97 -10.34
C GLN A 28 3.13 -9.44 -9.73
N ALA A 29 3.18 -8.35 -8.95
CA ALA A 29 2.03 -7.84 -8.22
C ALA A 29 0.99 -7.16 -9.13
N ASP A 30 -0.29 -7.38 -8.84
CA ASP A 30 -1.40 -6.60 -9.43
C ASP A 30 -1.61 -5.27 -8.69
N VAL A 31 -1.22 -5.21 -7.42
CA VAL A 31 -1.34 -4.06 -6.53
C VAL A 31 -0.02 -3.92 -5.76
N ILE A 32 0.54 -2.71 -5.73
CA ILE A 32 1.75 -2.38 -4.98
C ILE A 32 1.40 -1.31 -3.97
N ILE A 33 1.60 -1.62 -2.69
CA ILE A 33 1.41 -0.67 -1.59
C ILE A 33 2.77 -0.27 -1.04
N ILE A 34 3.11 1.01 -1.18
CA ILE A 34 4.33 1.60 -0.62
C ILE A 34 3.97 2.22 0.72
N VAL A 35 4.60 1.76 1.80
CA VAL A 35 4.29 2.22 3.16
C VAL A 35 5.29 3.29 3.59
N THR A 36 4.80 4.39 4.14
CA THR A 36 5.64 5.53 4.51
C THR A 36 5.17 6.27 5.74
N GLY A 37 6.02 7.08 6.35
CA GLY A 37 5.66 8.00 7.43
C GLY A 37 4.94 9.25 6.93
N GLN A 38 4.95 10.31 7.75
CA GLN A 38 4.27 11.59 7.46
C GLN A 38 5.25 12.78 7.38
N THR A 39 6.55 12.53 7.36
CA THR A 39 7.58 13.58 7.29
C THR A 39 7.96 13.91 5.85
N VAL A 40 8.60 15.07 5.63
CA VAL A 40 9.06 15.49 4.30
C VAL A 40 10.07 14.49 3.70
N VAL A 41 10.96 13.95 4.54
CA VAL A 41 11.95 12.93 4.12
C VAL A 41 11.23 11.66 3.65
N ASP A 42 10.23 11.21 4.42
CA ASP A 42 9.40 10.05 4.08
C ASP A 42 8.72 10.21 2.70
N PHE A 43 8.24 11.41 2.38
CA PHE A 43 7.58 11.70 1.10
C PHE A 43 8.55 11.76 -0.09
N TRP A 44 9.78 12.22 0.14
CA TRP A 44 10.81 12.19 -0.89
C TRP A 44 11.15 10.75 -1.29
N GLU A 45 11.48 9.90 -0.31
CA GLU A 45 11.81 8.49 -0.52
C GLU A 45 10.67 7.73 -1.20
N VAL A 46 9.43 8.04 -0.82
CA VAL A 46 8.25 7.45 -1.48
C VAL A 46 8.13 7.83 -2.94
N SER A 47 8.47 9.06 -3.31
CA SER A 47 8.35 9.51 -4.70
C SER A 47 9.25 8.67 -5.61
N GLU A 48 10.47 8.36 -5.15
CA GLU A 48 11.41 7.47 -5.84
C GLU A 48 10.90 6.03 -5.91
N ALA A 49 10.33 5.52 -4.81
CA ALA A 49 9.76 4.17 -4.78
C ALA A 49 8.52 4.03 -5.69
N VAL A 50 7.67 5.07 -5.76
CA VAL A 50 6.52 5.12 -6.67
C VAL A 50 6.99 5.09 -8.12
N GLU A 51 7.96 5.93 -8.47
CA GLU A 51 8.52 5.98 -9.82
C GLU A 51 9.13 4.63 -10.23
N PHE A 52 9.88 4.00 -9.32
CA PHE A 52 10.42 2.67 -9.53
C PHE A 52 9.31 1.64 -9.78
N ALA A 53 8.31 1.58 -8.90
CA ALA A 53 7.21 0.62 -9.02
C ALA A 53 6.42 0.78 -10.33
N GLU A 54 6.06 2.03 -10.69
CA GLU A 54 5.32 2.32 -11.91
C GLU A 54 6.14 2.02 -13.18
N LYS A 55 7.47 2.26 -13.15
CA LYS A 55 8.37 1.88 -14.26
C LYS A 55 8.55 0.37 -14.38
N THR A 56 8.77 -0.32 -13.27
CA THR A 56 9.02 -1.77 -13.25
C THR A 56 7.77 -2.57 -13.59
N ASN A 57 6.58 -2.12 -13.17
CA ASN A 57 5.31 -2.77 -13.49
C ASN A 57 4.21 -1.75 -13.80
N PRO A 58 4.12 -1.28 -15.07
CA PRO A 58 3.12 -0.30 -15.48
C PRO A 58 1.66 -0.78 -15.39
N ARG A 59 1.44 -2.09 -15.18
CA ARG A 59 0.09 -2.67 -15.07
C ARG A 59 -0.40 -2.71 -13.62
N ALA A 60 0.49 -2.63 -12.64
CA ALA A 60 0.10 -2.68 -11.24
C ALA A 60 -0.61 -1.40 -10.80
N ALA A 61 -1.59 -1.53 -9.91
CA ALA A 61 -2.12 -0.40 -9.18
C ALA A 61 -1.15 -0.01 -8.05
N VAL A 62 -0.38 1.07 -8.25
CA VAL A 62 0.52 1.60 -7.22
C VAL A 62 -0.21 2.57 -6.30
N ARG A 63 -0.14 2.36 -4.99
CA ARG A 63 -0.69 3.25 -3.96
C ARG A 63 0.26 3.44 -2.79
N VAL A 64 0.15 4.58 -2.13
CA VAL A 64 0.92 4.90 -0.93
C VAL A 64 0.04 4.81 0.31
N LEU A 65 0.53 4.09 1.33
CA LEU A 65 -0.08 4.04 2.65
C LEU A 65 0.69 4.93 3.61
N ILE A 66 0.04 5.98 4.10
CA ILE A 66 0.60 6.83 5.15
C ILE A 66 0.40 6.14 6.50
N ASN A 67 1.52 5.86 7.15
CA ASN A 67 1.63 5.11 8.40
C ASN A 67 2.19 6.01 9.51
N ARG A 68 1.94 5.61 10.77
CA ARG A 68 2.37 6.33 11.98
C ARG A 68 1.94 7.81 11.98
N VAL A 69 0.71 8.07 11.53
CA VAL A 69 0.15 9.42 11.51
C VAL A 69 -0.09 9.91 12.94
N LYS A 70 0.46 11.07 13.27
CA LYS A 70 0.34 11.70 14.59
C LYS A 70 -0.70 12.80 14.49
N SER A 71 -1.95 12.46 14.78
CA SER A 71 -3.08 13.40 14.74
C SER A 71 -2.81 14.63 15.63
N GLY A 72 -3.33 15.78 15.21
CA GLY A 72 -3.13 17.05 15.92
C GLY A 72 -1.78 17.73 15.66
N THR A 73 -0.87 17.11 14.89
CA THR A 73 0.40 17.74 14.50
C THR A 73 0.26 18.56 13.21
N ILE A 74 1.21 19.47 12.98
CA ILE A 74 1.32 20.22 11.72
C ILE A 74 1.53 19.24 10.55
N LEU A 75 2.39 18.23 10.74
CA LEU A 75 2.70 17.23 9.71
C LEU A 75 1.46 16.45 9.27
N ALA A 76 0.63 16.00 10.21
CA ALA A 76 -0.61 15.31 9.87
C ALA A 76 -1.57 16.19 9.05
N ARG A 77 -1.58 17.50 9.28
CA ARG A 77 -2.39 18.45 8.50
C ARG A 77 -1.83 18.71 7.09
N SER A 78 -0.53 18.54 6.90
CA SER A 78 0.14 18.77 5.61
C SER A 78 0.26 17.52 4.74
N VAL A 79 -0.23 16.36 5.20
CA VAL A 79 -0.17 15.10 4.44
C VAL A 79 -0.86 15.25 3.08
N ASP A 80 -2.10 15.75 3.07
CA ASP A 80 -2.88 15.86 1.84
C ASP A 80 -2.24 16.84 0.84
N ASP A 81 -1.71 17.97 1.33
CA ASP A 81 -0.98 18.94 0.51
C ASP A 81 0.29 18.33 -0.09
N SER A 82 1.02 17.53 0.70
CA SER A 82 2.26 16.87 0.27
C SER A 82 1.99 15.80 -0.78
N VAL A 83 0.95 14.98 -0.56
CA VAL A 83 0.48 13.97 -1.52
C VAL A 83 0.05 14.63 -2.83
N ALA A 84 -0.69 15.74 -2.76
CA ALA A 84 -1.13 16.49 -3.93
C ALA A 84 0.06 17.11 -4.70
N ALA A 85 1.00 17.73 -3.99
CA ALA A 85 2.18 18.35 -4.59
C ALA A 85 3.05 17.33 -5.35
N LEU A 86 3.21 16.13 -4.80
CA LEU A 86 4.02 15.05 -5.39
C LEU A 86 3.23 14.19 -6.39
N LYS A 87 1.94 14.48 -6.61
CA LYS A 87 1.04 13.72 -7.50
C LYS A 87 0.99 12.22 -7.16
N ILE A 88 1.21 11.89 -5.90
CA ILE A 88 1.17 10.53 -5.39
C ILE A 88 -0.29 10.09 -5.23
N LYS A 89 -0.59 8.84 -5.57
CA LYS A 89 -1.90 8.23 -5.29
C LYS A 89 -1.87 7.57 -3.92
N ALA A 90 -2.22 8.31 -2.87
CA ALA A 90 -2.36 7.75 -1.53
C ALA A 90 -3.68 6.98 -1.35
N LEU A 91 -3.68 5.99 -0.47
CA LEU A 91 -4.89 5.42 0.10
C LEU A 91 -5.56 6.46 1.01
N LYS A 92 -6.89 6.43 1.05
CA LYS A 92 -7.69 7.26 1.97
C LYS A 92 -7.48 6.82 3.40
N THR A 93 -7.35 5.51 3.62
CA THR A 93 -7.07 4.96 4.94
C THR A 93 -5.63 5.25 5.33
N GLN A 94 -5.44 5.90 6.48
CA GLN A 94 -4.13 6.14 7.09
C GLN A 94 -4.01 5.37 8.41
N ILE A 95 -2.79 4.95 8.76
CA ILE A 95 -2.55 4.23 10.01
C ILE A 95 -2.04 5.21 11.07
N PRO A 96 -2.80 5.45 12.15
CA PRO A 96 -2.38 6.34 13.21
C PRO A 96 -1.27 5.71 14.07
N ASP A 97 -0.44 6.55 14.68
CA ASP A 97 0.61 6.15 15.59
C ASP A 97 0.02 5.71 16.95
N ARG A 98 -0.36 4.42 17.05
CA ARG A 98 -0.99 3.82 18.23
C ARG A 98 -0.17 2.64 18.74
N GLN A 99 0.02 2.60 20.07
CA GLN A 99 0.74 1.51 20.75
C GLN A 99 0.10 0.13 20.57
N VAL A 100 -1.20 0.07 20.32
CA VAL A 100 -1.91 -1.20 20.06
C VAL A 100 -1.30 -1.98 18.88
N PHE A 101 -0.79 -1.29 17.86
CA PHE A 101 -0.11 -1.93 16.73
C PHE A 101 1.29 -2.42 17.08
N ALA A 102 2.00 -1.75 17.98
CA ALA A 102 3.31 -2.22 18.46
C ALA A 102 3.18 -3.54 19.25
N HIS A 103 2.09 -3.71 19.99
CA HIS A 103 1.82 -4.94 20.72
C HIS A 103 1.38 -6.11 19.82
N PHE A 104 1.06 -5.88 18.54
CA PHE A 104 0.60 -6.94 17.63
C PHE A 104 1.61 -8.07 17.46
N VAL A 105 2.88 -7.72 17.20
CA VAL A 105 3.94 -8.69 16.90
C VAL A 105 4.39 -9.47 18.14
N GLY A 106 4.30 -8.86 19.34
CA GLY A 106 4.75 -9.47 20.60
C GLY A 106 3.63 -10.00 21.52
N GLY A 107 2.37 -9.62 21.29
CA GLY A 107 1.28 -9.77 22.26
C GLY A 107 0.20 -10.81 21.91
N GLY A 108 0.23 -11.43 20.73
CA GLY A 108 -0.78 -12.41 20.31
C GLY A 108 -1.57 -12.04 19.06
N GLY A 109 -1.06 -11.15 18.21
CA GLY A 109 -1.61 -10.87 16.89
C GLY A 109 -2.99 -10.21 16.90
N TRP A 110 -3.92 -10.71 16.09
CA TRP A 110 -5.24 -10.07 15.89
C TRP A 110 -6.03 -9.81 17.18
N ASN A 111 -5.90 -10.71 18.16
CA ASN A 111 -6.68 -10.65 19.39
C ASN A 111 -6.23 -9.53 20.34
N VAL A 112 -5.04 -8.96 20.16
CA VAL A 112 -4.60 -7.79 20.96
C VAL A 112 -5.05 -6.45 20.38
N LEU A 113 -5.53 -6.44 19.14
CA LEU A 113 -6.08 -5.23 18.54
C LEU A 113 -7.44 -4.92 19.20
N ASP A 114 -7.60 -3.70 19.67
CA ASP A 114 -8.93 -3.22 20.06
C ASP A 114 -9.85 -3.09 18.83
N ARG A 115 -11.17 -2.96 19.10
CA ARG A 115 -12.19 -2.95 18.03
C ARG A 115 -11.94 -1.87 16.98
N SER A 116 -11.43 -0.70 17.38
CA SER A 116 -11.19 0.38 16.43
C SER A 116 -9.97 0.09 15.54
N ALA A 117 -8.93 -0.54 16.09
CA ALA A 117 -7.78 -1.00 15.31
C ALA A 117 -8.15 -2.12 14.33
N GLN A 118 -8.99 -3.07 14.75
CA GLN A 118 -9.51 -4.13 13.87
C GLN A 118 -10.37 -3.54 12.73
N ALA A 119 -11.26 -2.59 13.05
CA ALA A 119 -12.08 -1.91 12.04
C ALA A 119 -11.22 -1.15 11.02
N LEU A 120 -10.16 -0.46 11.49
CA LEU A 120 -9.22 0.23 10.61
C LEU A 120 -8.49 -0.73 9.66
N ALA A 121 -8.00 -1.86 10.18
CA ALA A 121 -7.37 -2.89 9.36
C ALA A 121 -8.34 -3.47 8.32
N GLY A 122 -9.60 -3.69 8.70
CA GLY A 122 -10.66 -4.14 7.77
C GLY A 122 -10.96 -3.10 6.69
N GLN A 123 -11.01 -1.81 7.04
CA GLN A 123 -11.21 -0.72 6.08
C GLN A 123 -10.05 -0.63 5.08
N LEU A 124 -8.82 -0.73 5.57
CA LEU A 124 -7.62 -0.76 4.72
C LEU A 124 -7.67 -1.94 3.76
N ALA A 125 -8.00 -3.14 4.25
CA ALA A 125 -8.11 -4.34 3.42
C ALA A 125 -9.17 -4.19 2.33
N LEU A 126 -10.36 -3.66 2.68
CA LEU A 126 -11.42 -3.40 1.71
C LEU A 126 -10.99 -2.39 0.65
N GLU A 127 -10.30 -1.32 1.05
CA GLU A 127 -9.80 -0.31 0.13
C GLU A 127 -8.79 -0.91 -0.87
N ILE A 128 -7.84 -1.71 -0.38
CA ILE A 128 -6.83 -2.38 -1.21
C ILE A 128 -7.48 -3.34 -2.21
N VAL A 129 -8.40 -4.19 -1.75
CA VAL A 129 -9.10 -5.17 -2.62
C VAL A 129 -10.00 -4.48 -3.65
N SER A 130 -10.50 -3.28 -3.34
CA SER A 130 -11.34 -2.50 -4.24
C SER A 130 -10.55 -1.68 -5.28
N LEU A 131 -9.21 -1.71 -5.24
CA LEU A 131 -8.42 -0.99 -6.22
C LEU A 131 -8.64 -1.57 -7.63
N PRO A 132 -8.74 -0.70 -8.66
CA PRO A 132 -8.95 -1.15 -10.02
C PRO A 132 -7.75 -1.98 -10.48
N GLN A 133 -7.98 -3.24 -10.84
CA GLN A 133 -6.97 -4.10 -11.44
C GLN A 133 -6.97 -3.92 -12.96
N THR A 134 -5.81 -3.53 -13.51
CA THR A 134 -5.62 -3.27 -14.94
C THR A 134 -5.94 -4.49 -15.81
N SER A 135 -5.87 -5.69 -15.26
CA SER A 135 -6.12 -6.98 -15.95
C SER A 135 -7.57 -7.18 -16.42
N LEU A 136 -8.57 -6.48 -15.85
CA LEU A 136 -9.98 -6.69 -16.20
C LEU A 136 -10.50 -5.78 -17.32
N VAL A 137 -9.79 -4.70 -17.67
CA VAL A 137 -10.23 -3.72 -18.68
C VAL A 137 -9.84 -4.13 -20.11
N GLN A 138 -8.80 -4.95 -20.28
CA GLN A 138 -8.34 -5.37 -21.61
C GLN A 138 -9.15 -6.56 -22.17
N GLY A 139 -9.53 -7.54 -21.35
CA GLY A 139 -10.30 -8.70 -21.80
C GLY A 139 -11.74 -8.38 -22.24
N SER A 140 -12.31 -7.27 -21.78
CA SER A 140 -13.64 -6.79 -22.19
C SER A 140 -13.61 -5.98 -23.49
N LYS A 141 -12.48 -5.34 -23.84
CA LYS A 141 -12.29 -4.66 -25.13
C LYS A 141 -11.96 -5.61 -26.28
N GLU A 142 -11.27 -6.72 -26.00
CA GLU A 142 -10.98 -7.75 -27.01
C GLU A 142 -12.21 -8.57 -27.39
N ARG A 143 -13.06 -8.91 -26.41
CA ARG A 143 -14.33 -9.62 -26.66
C ARG A 143 -15.41 -8.78 -27.36
N ALA A 144 -15.28 -7.45 -27.34
CA ALA A 144 -16.17 -6.54 -28.06
C ALA A 144 -15.69 -6.23 -29.49
N ARG A 145 -14.51 -6.75 -29.89
CA ARG A 145 -13.91 -6.58 -31.22
C ARG A 145 -13.79 -7.89 -32.02
N ALA A 146 -14.17 -9.02 -31.44
CA ALA A 146 -14.30 -10.32 -32.09
C ALA A 146 -15.79 -10.65 -32.27
#